data_AF-A0A954R740-F1
#
_entry.id   AF-A0A954R740-F1
#
_cell.length_a   1.000
_cell.length_b   1.000
_cell.length_c   1.000
_cell.angle_alpha   90.00
_cell.angle_beta   90.00
_cell.angle_gamma   90.00
#
_symmetry.space_group_name_H-M   'P 1'
#
loop_
_entity.id
_entity.type
_entity.pdbx_description
1 polymer ?
#
loop_
_entity_poly.entity_id
_entity_poly.type
_entity_poly.pdbx_seq_one_letter_code
_entity_poly.pdbx_strand_id
1 'polypeptide(L)'
;AIQMKKNRPGVKLTVLCQADRLAKLERIIFRETATLGIRRWLASRHKLERRPHTVETTWGAVEGKLALLGDDSVSFSPEFESCRRIAEQHQVPLKDVYEAARSAFSG
;
A
#
# COMPACT_ATOMS: atom_id res chain seq x y z
N ALA A 1 -18.72 -3.13 -1.17
CA ALA A 1 -19.98 -2.79 -0.46
C ALA A 1 -20.36 -3.92 0.49
N ILE A 2 -21.16 -3.66 1.52
CA ILE A 2 -21.74 -4.66 2.40
C ILE A 2 -23.26 -4.59 2.33
N GLN A 3 -23.94 -5.71 2.58
CA GLN A 3 -25.40 -5.73 2.70
C GLN A 3 -25.82 -5.36 4.13
N MET A 4 -26.81 -4.48 4.28
CA MET A 4 -27.40 -4.11 5.57
C MET A 4 -28.87 -4.54 5.67
N LYS A 5 -29.44 -4.48 6.88
CA LYS A 5 -30.86 -4.75 7.14
C LYS A 5 -31.77 -3.91 6.24
N LYS A 6 -32.99 -4.39 6.00
CA LYS A 6 -34.01 -3.74 5.15
C LYS A 6 -33.53 -3.53 3.69
N ASN A 7 -32.76 -4.49 3.18
CA ASN A 7 -32.24 -4.49 1.82
C ASN A 7 -31.45 -3.22 1.42
N ARG A 8 -30.72 -2.61 2.38
CA ARG A 8 -29.94 -1.39 2.12
C ARG A 8 -28.50 -1.75 1.76
N PRO A 9 -27.98 -1.34 0.59
CA PRO A 9 -26.54 -1.43 0.32
C PRO A 9 -25.79 -0.42 1.20
N GLY A 10 -24.67 -0.84 1.79
CA GLY A 10 -23.86 -0.02 2.68
C GLY A 10 -22.36 -0.11 2.35
N VAL A 11 -21.59 0.78 2.97
CA VAL A 11 -20.13 0.79 2.88
C VAL A 11 -19.55 0.56 4.27
N LYS A 12 -18.62 -0.39 4.39
CA LYS A 12 -17.83 -0.58 5.61
C LYS A 12 -16.56 0.24 5.51
N LEU A 13 -16.46 1.32 6.30
CA LEU A 13 -15.25 2.10 6.46
C LEU A 13 -14.35 1.45 7.53
N THR A 14 -13.12 1.13 7.17
CA THR A 14 -12.08 0.63 8.10
C THR A 14 -10.91 1.59 8.09
N VAL A 15 -10.43 2.00 9.26
CA VAL A 15 -9.30 2.92 9.42
C VAL A 15 -8.22 2.25 10.26
N LEU A 16 -6.98 2.23 9.78
CA LEU A 16 -5.80 1.85 10.55
C LEU A 16 -5.12 3.11 11.06
N CYS A 17 -4.83 3.17 12.36
CA CYS A 17 -4.15 4.31 12.96
C CYS A 17 -3.23 3.89 14.10
N GLN A 18 -2.30 4.78 14.42
CA GLN A 18 -1.52 4.70 15.65
C GLN A 18 -2.42 5.06 16.85
N ALA A 19 -2.11 4.48 18.01
CA ALA A 19 -2.95 4.62 19.22
C ALA A 19 -3.10 6.08 19.67
N ASP A 20 -2.06 6.89 19.51
CA ASP A 20 -2.03 8.33 19.81
C ASP A 20 -2.96 9.18 18.93
N ARG A 21 -3.37 8.66 17.76
CA ARG A 21 -4.27 9.34 16.82
C ARG A 21 -5.74 8.93 16.96
N LEU A 22 -6.05 7.99 17.84
CA LEU A 22 -7.39 7.40 17.97
C LEU A 22 -8.49 8.46 18.18
N ALA A 23 -8.34 9.29 19.21
CA ALA A 23 -9.35 10.30 19.55
C ALA A 23 -9.59 11.31 18.42
N LYS A 24 -8.53 11.70 17.70
CA LYS A 24 -8.62 12.61 16.55
C LYS A 24 -9.44 11.98 15.42
N LEU A 25 -9.19 10.71 15.11
CA LEU A 25 -9.86 10.02 14.00
C LEU A 25 -11.30 9.66 14.33
N GLU A 26 -11.61 9.26 15.57
CA GLU A 26 -12.99 9.06 16.01
C GLU A 26 -13.81 10.35 15.84
N ARG A 27 -13.24 11.50 16.26
CA ARG A 27 -13.89 12.80 16.07
C ARG A 27 -14.17 13.13 14.60
N ILE A 28 -13.22 12.86 13.71
CA ILE A 28 -13.41 13.07 12.26
C ILE A 28 -14.55 12.18 11.76
N ILE A 29 -14.56 10.89 12.11
CA ILE A 29 -15.58 9.96 11.63
C ILE A 29 -16.97 10.34 12.14
N PHE A 30 -17.13 10.70 13.42
CA PHE A 30 -18.42 11.13 13.95
C PHE A 30 -18.91 12.46 13.36
N ARG A 31 -17.99 13.37 13.02
CA ARG A 31 -18.35 14.66 12.44
C ARG A 31 -18.77 14.53 10.98
N GLU A 32 -18.03 13.74 10.20
CA GLU A 32 -18.17 13.69 8.75
C GLU A 32 -19.06 12.53 8.25
N THR A 33 -19.55 11.68 9.17
CA THR A 33 -20.42 10.55 8.81
C THR A 33 -21.64 10.48 9.73
N ALA A 34 -22.70 9.83 9.26
CA ALA A 34 -23.90 9.59 10.05
C ALA A 34 -23.80 8.39 11.00
N THR A 35 -22.59 7.84 11.24
CA THR A 35 -22.45 6.69 12.15
C THR A 35 -22.71 7.10 13.60
N LEU A 36 -23.42 6.25 14.33
CA LEU A 36 -23.68 6.44 15.77
C LEU A 36 -22.67 5.70 16.65
N GLY A 37 -21.74 4.95 16.07
CA GLY A 37 -20.74 4.22 16.82
C GLY A 37 -19.60 3.69 15.96
N ILE A 38 -18.49 3.41 16.61
CA ILE A 38 -17.27 2.85 16.01
C ILE A 38 -16.86 1.62 16.82
N ARG A 39 -16.46 0.56 16.13
CA ARG A 39 -15.84 -0.62 16.75
C ARG A 39 -14.33 -0.54 16.55
N ARG A 40 -13.57 -0.77 17.62
CA ARG A 40 -12.10 -0.66 17.63
C ARG A 40 -11.45 -1.95 18.13
N TRP A 41 -10.30 -2.27 17.57
CA TRP A 41 -9.46 -3.39 17.99
C TRP A 41 -8.00 -2.96 17.92
N LEU A 42 -7.21 -3.35 18.93
CA LEU A 42 -5.75 -3.21 18.87
C LEU A 42 -5.20 -4.36 18.01
N ALA A 43 -4.38 -4.01 17.02
CA ALA A 43 -3.75 -4.98 16.13
C ALA A 43 -2.23 -4.91 16.29
N SER A 44 -1.64 -6.04 16.69
CA SER A 44 -0.20 -6.23 16.60
C SER A 44 0.19 -6.57 15.16
N ARG A 45 1.35 -6.10 14.73
CA ARG A 45 1.85 -6.27 13.36
C ARG A 45 3.33 -6.56 13.39
N HIS A 46 3.73 -7.69 12.81
CA HIS A 46 5.11 -7.92 12.42
C HIS A 46 5.37 -7.26 11.06
N LYS A 47 6.48 -6.53 10.95
CA LYS A 47 6.87 -5.83 9.73
C LYS A 47 8.26 -6.30 9.35
N LEU A 48 8.42 -6.68 8.10
CA LEU A 48 9.76 -6.79 7.52
C LEU A 48 10.42 -5.41 7.54
N GLU A 49 11.72 -5.39 7.83
CA GLU A 49 12.54 -4.22 7.59
C GLU A 49 12.52 -3.92 6.09
N ARG A 50 12.35 -2.65 5.75
CA ARG A 50 12.27 -2.20 4.36
C ARG A 50 13.28 -1.11 4.11
N ARG A 51 14.06 -1.24 3.05
CA ARG A 51 15.05 -0.24 2.61
C ARG A 51 14.69 0.26 1.20
N PRO A 52 14.81 1.57 0.92
CA PRO A 52 14.69 2.06 -0.45
C PRO A 52 15.80 1.44 -1.31
N HIS A 53 15.48 1.13 -2.56
CA HIS A 53 16.43 0.60 -3.52
C HIS A 53 15.99 0.98 -4.93
N THR A 54 16.95 1.12 -5.84
CA THR A 54 16.71 1.51 -7.22
C THR A 54 17.38 0.50 -8.13
N VAL A 55 16.66 0.08 -9.19
CA VAL A 55 17.16 -0.83 -10.21
C VAL A 55 17.13 -0.15 -11.57
N GLU A 56 18.10 -0.46 -12.43
CA GLU A 56 18.13 0.06 -13.79
C GLU A 56 17.35 -0.86 -14.73
N THR A 57 16.45 -0.29 -15.53
CA THR A 57 15.69 -1.01 -16.56
C THR A 57 15.98 -0.44 -17.94
N THR A 58 15.46 -1.07 -18.99
CA THR A 58 15.57 -0.55 -20.37
C THR A 58 14.91 0.84 -20.55
N TRP A 59 14.01 1.22 -19.64
CA TRP A 59 13.34 2.53 -19.63
C TRP A 59 13.88 3.46 -18.53
N GLY A 60 15.01 3.10 -17.91
CA GLY A 60 15.69 3.87 -16.87
C GLY A 60 15.45 3.35 -15.45
N ALA A 61 15.89 4.16 -14.49
CA ALA A 61 15.87 3.85 -13.06
C ALA A 61 14.45 3.71 -12.50
N VAL A 62 14.16 2.56 -11.89
CA VAL A 62 12.92 2.28 -11.17
C VAL A 62 13.20 2.20 -9.68
N GLU A 63 12.53 3.05 -8.90
CA GLU A 63 12.57 2.99 -7.45
C GLU A 63 11.72 1.84 -6.92
N GLY A 64 12.10 1.32 -5.76
CA GLY A 64 11.39 0.26 -5.07
C GLY A 64 11.83 0.08 -3.64
N LYS A 65 11.40 -1.03 -3.04
CA LYS A 65 11.69 -1.39 -1.66
C LYS A 65 12.27 -2.79 -1.62
N LEU A 66 13.41 -2.94 -0.96
CA LEU A 66 13.87 -4.24 -0.49
C LEU A 66 13.16 -4.54 0.81
N ALA A 67 12.58 -5.74 0.91
CA ALA A 67 12.10 -6.31 2.15
C ALA A 67 13.10 -7.37 2.61
N LEU A 68 13.66 -7.21 3.80
CA LEU A 68 14.55 -8.20 4.40
C LEU A 68 13.69 -9.35 4.95
N LEU A 69 13.93 -10.55 4.44
CA LEU A 69 13.33 -11.79 4.88
C LEU A 69 14.16 -12.37 6.02
N GLY A 70 13.53 -13.19 6.86
CA GLY A 70 14.14 -13.66 8.13
C GLY A 70 15.33 -14.62 7.97
N ASP A 71 15.68 -14.99 6.75
CA ASP A 71 16.75 -15.90 6.34
C ASP A 71 17.89 -15.17 5.59
N ASP A 72 18.07 -13.88 5.86
CA ASP A 72 18.99 -12.95 5.17
C ASP A 72 18.69 -12.74 3.68
N SER A 73 17.66 -13.40 3.12
CA SER A 73 17.23 -13.15 1.75
C SER A 73 16.48 -11.82 1.65
N VAL A 74 16.44 -11.25 0.44
CA VAL A 74 15.75 -9.99 0.17
C VAL A 74 14.78 -10.15 -0.98
N SER A 75 13.63 -9.48 -0.85
CA SER A 75 12.66 -9.38 -1.93
C SER A 75 12.52 -7.93 -2.37
N PHE A 76 12.61 -7.68 -3.68
CA PHE A 76 12.38 -6.37 -4.26
C PHE A 76 10.93 -6.19 -4.71
N SER A 77 10.36 -5.05 -4.33
CA SER A 77 9.02 -4.61 -4.75
C SER A 77 9.14 -3.25 -5.44
N PRO A 78 8.86 -3.15 -6.76
CA PRO A 78 8.87 -1.88 -7.47
C PRO A 78 7.83 -0.89 -6.93
N GLU A 79 8.18 0.39 -6.87
CA GLU A 79 7.32 1.48 -6.43
C GLU A 79 6.36 1.89 -7.56
N PHE A 80 5.07 2.01 -7.23
CA PHE A 80 4.03 2.19 -8.24
C PHE A 80 4.15 3.50 -9.00
N GLU A 81 4.38 4.62 -8.31
CA GLU A 81 4.45 5.93 -8.96
C GLU A 81 5.67 6.02 -9.87
N SER A 82 6.81 5.46 -9.48
CA SER A 82 8.00 5.33 -10.32
C SER A 82 7.71 4.51 -11.59
N CYS A 83 7.10 3.33 -11.44
CA CYS A 83 6.73 2.51 -12.60
C CYS A 83 5.71 3.20 -13.50
N ARG A 84 4.70 3.86 -12.92
CA ARG A 84 3.66 4.59 -13.64
C ARG A 84 4.24 5.73 -14.46
N ARG A 85 5.10 6.56 -13.85
CA ARG A 85 5.76 7.68 -14.53
C ARG A 85 6.54 7.20 -15.76
N ILE A 86 7.29 6.11 -15.61
CA ILE A 86 8.08 5.54 -16.72
C ILE A 86 7.16 4.96 -17.80
N ALA A 87 6.11 4.23 -17.41
CA ALA A 87 5.13 3.68 -18.32
C ALA A 87 4.44 4.77 -19.16
N GLU A 88 4.02 5.87 -18.53
CA GLU A 88 3.42 7.02 -19.20
C GLU A 88 4.43 7.74 -20.12
N GLN A 89 5.67 7.96 -19.66
CA GLN A 89 6.73 8.64 -20.42
C GLN A 89 7.15 7.87 -21.67
N HIS A 90 7.26 6.54 -21.56
CA HIS A 90 7.70 5.67 -22.67
C HIS A 90 6.55 5.03 -23.45
N GLN A 91 5.30 5.32 -23.06
CA GLN A 91 4.08 4.77 -23.67
C GLN A 91 4.07 3.23 -23.70
N VAL A 92 4.55 2.59 -22.62
CA VAL A 92 4.60 1.14 -22.46
C VAL A 92 3.61 0.67 -21.39
N PRO A 93 3.14 -0.59 -21.43
CA PRO A 93 2.29 -1.12 -20.37
C PRO A 93 2.98 -1.07 -19.00
N LEU A 94 2.26 -0.60 -17.98
CA LEU A 94 2.75 -0.56 -16.58
C LEU A 94 3.26 -1.94 -16.12
N LYS A 95 2.58 -3.01 -16.54
CA LYS A 95 2.96 -4.39 -16.23
C LYS A 95 4.38 -4.71 -16.68
N ASP A 96 4.77 -4.27 -17.87
CA ASP A 96 6.07 -4.57 -18.46
C ASP A 96 7.17 -3.83 -17.68
N VAL A 97 6.92 -2.60 -17.22
CA VAL A 97 7.82 -1.86 -16.33
C VAL A 97 8.01 -2.57 -14.99
N TYR A 98 6.92 -3.07 -14.40
CA TYR A 98 6.99 -3.87 -13.17
C TYR A 98 7.80 -5.16 -13.35
N GLU A 99 7.61 -5.87 -14.46
CA GLU A 99 8.33 -7.10 -14.76
C GLU A 99 9.81 -6.82 -15.03
N ALA A 100 10.13 -5.78 -15.81
CA ALA A 100 11.51 -5.37 -16.05
C ALA A 100 12.22 -4.97 -14.76
N ALA A 101 11.56 -4.21 -13.87
CA ALA A 101 12.12 -3.82 -12.59
C ALA A 101 12.36 -5.02 -11.66
N ARG A 102 11.45 -6.00 -11.63
CA ARG A 102 11.66 -7.24 -10.88
C ARG A 102 12.79 -8.09 -11.45
N SER A 103 12.88 -8.21 -12.76
CA SER A 103 13.95 -8.97 -13.43
C SER A 103 15.31 -8.30 -13.33
N ALA A 104 15.36 -6.97 -13.32
CA ALA A 104 16.58 -6.20 -13.13
C ALA A 104 17.14 -6.34 -11.70
N PHE A 105 16.28 -6.65 -10.73
CA PHE A 105 16.73 -7.01 -9.39
C PHE A 105 17.34 -8.41 -9.40
N SER A 106 18.66 -8.47 -9.51
CA SER A 106 19.45 -9.68 -9.25
C SER A 106 19.80 -9.70 -7.75
N GLY A 107 18.86 -10.21 -6.95
CA GLY A 107 19.07 -10.50 -5.53
C GLY A 107 19.71 -11.87 -5.32
#